data_AF-A0AAN9YCA6-F1
#
_entry.id   AF-A0AAN9YCA6-F1
#
_cell.length_a   1.000
_cell.length_b   1.000
_cell.length_c   1.000
_cell.angle_alpha   90.00
_cell.angle_beta   90.00
_cell.angle_gamma   90.00
#
_symmetry.space_group_name_H-M   'P 1'
#
loop_
_entity.id
_entity.type
_entity.pdbx_description
1 polymer ?
#
loop_
_entity_poly.entity_id
_entity_poly.type
_entity_poly.pdbx_seq_one_letter_code
_entity_poly.pdbx_strand_id
1 'polypeptide(L)'
;MRSLDTEEQTVRAKQSQVKRPWLREDADKPPAEQKDSKRPTQGKSLIGKLLTTPTRLLKLILPLPIRVEKDKENNSSQEYGRAISSNDTIQPLALLVHPQQPLSYVERLIQAELPPVIEDGKEKIPNIYFRAEDSATSENRPTTREEARSKDHPHVASYSGLGHEAEENEDVPKNWVRWSSSTEMGDFIRDAARGREFAIEVEGYNFEMRVSVPSFNDRTYYMRMRLRRTSRQIDQYAKIKQECDDLANKSAHRLAQGGFGLLAGWWLTVYYVTFQTEWGWDLVEPVTYLVGLTTIMAGYLWFLFISRDLSYKAAMNITVSRRQSALYEAKGFNMQRWDQLVQEANGLRKEIKTIAAEYDVDWDEMKDLGNSKQVKKAMDKERHKRGGDREEDEEDELAALEEEKQVKKDMVQQSK
;
A
#
# COMPACT_ATOMS: atom_id res chain seq x y z
N MET A 1 0.83 7.97 -40.38
CA MET A 1 1.93 7.51 -39.50
C MET A 1 2.85 6.63 -40.34
N ARG A 2 4.05 7.09 -40.68
CA ARG A 2 5.04 6.29 -41.42
C ARG A 2 5.59 5.22 -40.48
N SER A 3 5.50 3.95 -40.85
CA SER A 3 6.12 2.83 -40.15
C SER A 3 7.63 3.01 -40.18
N LEU A 4 8.27 2.98 -39.00
CA LEU A 4 9.72 3.10 -38.86
C LEU A 4 10.42 1.85 -39.45
N ASP A 5 11.52 2.08 -40.16
CA ASP A 5 12.30 1.04 -40.85
C ASP A 5 12.82 -0.03 -39.88
N THR A 6 12.92 -1.27 -40.37
CA THR A 6 13.30 -2.45 -39.57
C THR A 6 14.66 -2.29 -38.88
N GLU A 7 15.58 -1.54 -39.50
CA GLU A 7 16.88 -1.23 -38.90
C GLU A 7 16.75 -0.29 -37.68
N GLU A 8 15.88 0.72 -37.73
CA GLU A 8 15.65 1.63 -36.60
C GLU A 8 15.04 0.92 -35.39
N GLN A 9 14.19 -0.09 -35.62
CA GLN A 9 13.61 -0.92 -34.56
C GLN A 9 14.69 -1.76 -33.86
N THR A 10 15.62 -2.33 -34.61
CA THR A 10 16.73 -3.12 -34.03
C THR A 10 17.71 -2.26 -33.24
N VAL A 11 17.97 -1.03 -33.68
CA VAL A 11 18.85 -0.08 -32.96
C VAL A 11 18.20 0.37 -31.65
N ARG A 12 16.89 0.67 -31.65
CA ARG A 12 16.14 0.99 -30.41
C ARG A 12 16.09 -0.18 -29.43
N ALA A 13 15.90 -1.41 -29.91
CA ALA A 13 15.90 -2.60 -29.05
C ALA A 13 17.28 -2.86 -28.42
N LYS A 14 18.38 -2.59 -29.13
CA LYS A 14 19.73 -2.66 -28.57
C LYS A 14 19.99 -1.53 -27.56
N GLN A 15 19.51 -0.32 -27.82
CA GLN A 15 19.62 0.80 -26.88
C GLN A 15 18.81 0.58 -25.59
N SER A 16 17.63 -0.04 -25.68
CA SER A 16 16.82 -0.37 -24.49
C SER A 16 17.42 -1.52 -23.66
N GLN A 17 18.13 -2.47 -24.29
CA GLN A 17 18.86 -3.53 -23.58
C GLN A 17 20.07 -3.03 -22.77
N VAL A 18 20.67 -1.90 -23.17
CA VAL A 18 21.83 -1.32 -22.47
C VAL A 18 21.39 -0.50 -21.23
N LYS A 19 20.16 0.02 -21.19
CA LYS A 19 19.60 0.67 -19.99
C LYS A 19 19.20 -0.37 -18.93
N ARG A 20 20.15 -0.73 -18.07
CA ARG A 20 19.85 -1.52 -16.86
C ARG A 20 19.06 -0.67 -15.84
N PRO A 21 18.13 -1.23 -15.05
CA PRO A 21 17.25 -0.48 -14.15
C PRO A 21 17.91 0.36 -13.06
N TRP A 22 19.22 0.23 -12.85
CA TRP A 22 20.01 0.98 -11.86
C TRP A 22 20.96 2.00 -12.50
N LEU A 23 20.94 2.14 -13.82
CA LEU A 23 21.72 3.15 -14.54
C LEU A 23 20.99 4.50 -14.41
N ARG A 24 21.55 5.41 -13.62
CA ARG A 24 21.04 6.78 -13.46
C ARG A 24 21.10 7.48 -14.82
N GLU A 25 20.03 8.13 -15.25
CA GLU A 25 19.89 8.70 -16.62
C GLU A 25 20.86 9.84 -16.99
N ASP A 26 21.92 10.08 -16.21
CA ASP A 26 22.93 11.11 -16.44
C ASP A 26 24.37 10.66 -16.09
N ALA A 27 24.64 9.35 -16.00
CA ALA A 27 25.96 8.84 -15.60
C ALA A 27 27.08 9.12 -16.62
N ASP A 28 26.74 9.28 -17.90
CA ASP A 28 27.70 9.48 -18.99
C ASP A 28 28.11 10.95 -19.19
N LYS A 29 27.54 11.89 -18.43
CA LYS A 29 27.88 13.31 -18.53
C LYS A 29 28.95 13.67 -17.49
N PRO A 30 30.07 14.31 -17.88
CA PRO A 30 31.07 14.77 -16.93
C PRO A 30 30.45 15.81 -15.97
N PRO A 31 30.88 15.85 -14.68
CA PRO A 31 30.21 16.66 -13.65
C PRO A 31 30.10 18.17 -13.98
N ALA A 32 30.96 18.67 -14.85
CA ALA A 32 31.01 20.09 -15.24
C ALA A 32 30.01 20.47 -16.35
N GLU A 33 29.43 19.52 -17.06
CA GLU A 33 28.54 19.77 -18.22
C GLU A 33 27.07 19.52 -17.93
N GLN A 34 26.74 19.19 -16.68
CA GLN A 34 25.38 19.31 -16.17
C GLN A 34 25.07 20.81 -16.11
N LYS A 35 24.67 21.38 -17.25
CA LYS A 35 24.08 22.73 -17.31
C LYS A 35 23.14 22.84 -16.14
N ASP A 36 23.45 23.78 -15.25
CA ASP A 36 22.61 24.28 -14.17
C ASP A 36 21.19 24.56 -14.71
N SER A 37 20.37 23.52 -14.86
CA SER A 37 18.96 23.63 -15.18
C SER A 37 18.29 24.06 -13.89
N LYS A 38 18.35 25.38 -13.70
CA LYS A 38 18.01 26.21 -12.53
C LYS A 38 19.23 26.57 -11.67
N ARG A 39 20.12 27.41 -12.22
CA ARG A 39 20.50 28.60 -11.43
C ARG A 39 19.19 29.22 -10.94
N PRO A 40 19.00 29.50 -9.65
CA PRO A 40 17.81 30.19 -9.20
C PRO A 40 17.82 31.55 -9.91
N THR A 41 16.93 31.71 -10.87
CA THR A 41 16.45 33.02 -11.30
C THR A 41 16.16 33.80 -10.03
N GLN A 42 16.78 34.97 -9.92
CA GLN A 42 16.53 35.94 -8.86
C GLN A 42 15.01 36.02 -8.63
N GLY A 43 14.53 35.52 -7.49
CA GLY A 43 13.11 35.50 -7.15
C GLY A 43 12.50 34.15 -6.73
N LYS A 44 13.21 33.02 -6.82
CA LYS A 44 12.72 31.80 -6.12
C LYS A 44 12.91 31.97 -4.62
N SER A 45 11.84 32.37 -3.94
CA SER A 45 11.70 32.28 -2.49
C SER A 45 12.26 30.94 -2.01
N LEU A 46 13.08 30.93 -0.96
CA LEU A 46 13.62 29.69 -0.43
C LEU A 46 12.43 28.89 0.15
N ILE A 47 11.97 27.88 -0.58
CA ILE A 47 10.87 27.01 -0.14
C ILE A 47 11.43 25.97 0.82
N GLY A 48 10.94 25.98 2.05
CA GLY A 48 11.16 24.93 3.03
C GLY A 48 10.49 23.61 2.64
N LYS A 49 10.94 22.51 3.24
CA LYS A 49 10.45 21.16 2.92
C LYS A 49 10.04 20.42 4.17
N LEU A 50 8.89 19.77 4.12
CA LEU A 50 8.45 18.85 5.15
C LEU A 50 8.60 17.41 4.64
N LEU A 51 9.53 16.67 5.23
CA LEU A 51 9.86 15.31 4.82
C LEU A 51 9.25 14.27 5.76
N THR A 52 8.76 13.20 5.17
CA THR A 52 8.25 12.04 5.91
C THR A 52 9.41 11.09 6.22
N THR A 53 9.47 10.58 7.45
CA THR A 53 10.52 9.65 7.88
C THR A 53 9.95 8.24 8.08
N PRO A 54 10.81 7.19 8.10
CA PRO A 54 10.37 5.82 8.36
C PRO A 54 9.72 5.61 9.74
N THR A 55 10.03 6.47 10.73
CA THR A 55 9.60 6.32 12.13
C THR A 55 8.33 7.11 12.47
N ARG A 56 7.53 7.48 11.47
CA ARG A 56 6.32 8.36 11.61
C ARG A 56 6.62 9.78 12.10
N LEU A 57 7.88 10.16 12.22
CA LEU A 57 8.30 11.53 12.50
C LEU A 57 8.32 12.33 11.20
N LEU A 58 8.21 13.64 11.35
CA LEU A 58 8.31 14.60 10.26
C LEU A 58 9.60 15.39 10.44
N LYS A 59 10.38 15.52 9.36
CA LYS A 59 11.57 16.36 9.33
C LYS A 59 11.23 17.65 8.58
N LEU A 60 11.08 18.73 9.32
CA LEU A 60 10.82 20.07 8.79
C LEU A 60 12.14 20.78 8.51
N ILE A 61 12.35 21.23 7.27
CA ILE A 61 13.53 21.96 6.83
C ILE A 61 13.09 23.38 6.47
N LEU A 62 13.56 24.37 7.21
CA LEU A 62 13.21 25.78 7.03
C LEU A 62 14.44 26.59 6.61
N PRO A 63 14.38 27.37 5.53
CA PRO A 63 15.42 28.31 5.19
C PRO A 63 15.24 29.57 6.04
N LEU A 64 16.00 29.69 7.12
CA LEU A 64 15.99 30.90 7.93
C LEU A 64 16.83 31.97 7.23
N PRO A 65 16.28 33.14 6.87
CA PRO A 65 17.03 34.20 6.21
C PRO A 65 18.03 34.92 7.15
N ILE A 66 18.14 34.48 8.40
CA ILE A 66 18.94 35.09 9.46
C ILE A 66 20.05 34.10 9.87
N ARG A 67 21.30 34.58 9.91
CA ARG A 67 22.42 33.82 10.51
C ARG A 67 22.30 33.87 12.03
N VAL A 68 22.26 32.69 12.66
CA VAL A 68 22.22 32.51 14.11
C VAL A 68 23.55 31.90 14.56
N GLU A 69 24.67 32.48 14.14
CA GLU A 69 25.98 32.09 14.69
C GLU A 69 26.21 32.89 15.98
N LYS A 70 26.09 32.18 17.12
CA LYS A 70 26.49 32.68 18.44
C LYS A 70 28.03 32.67 18.54
N ASP A 71 28.69 33.52 17.77
CA ASP A 71 30.14 33.71 17.94
C ASP A 71 30.41 34.62 19.14
N LYS A 72 31.32 34.19 20.02
CA LYS A 72 31.77 34.96 21.19
C LYS A 72 32.30 36.37 20.83
N GLU A 73 32.66 36.60 19.57
CA GLU A 73 33.26 37.84 19.07
C GLU A 73 32.26 38.80 18.41
N ASN A 74 31.03 38.37 18.11
CA ASN A 74 30.00 39.20 17.44
C ASN A 74 29.05 39.94 18.40
N ASN A 75 29.39 40.00 19.69
CA ASN A 75 28.63 40.75 20.72
C ASN A 75 28.87 42.28 20.65
N SER A 76 28.92 42.86 19.44
CA SER A 76 28.76 44.30 19.32
C SER A 76 27.25 44.61 19.43
N SER A 77 26.90 45.50 20.34
CA SER A 77 25.52 45.80 20.76
C SER A 77 24.62 46.44 19.70
N GLN A 78 25.03 46.48 18.43
CA GLN A 78 24.32 47.17 17.35
C GLN A 78 24.10 46.33 16.08
N GLU A 79 24.58 45.10 16.00
CA GLU A 79 24.53 44.29 14.75
C GLU A 79 23.66 43.02 14.85
N TYR A 80 22.61 43.07 15.66
CA TYR A 80 21.59 42.01 15.68
C TYR A 80 20.72 42.10 14.42
N GLY A 81 20.93 41.19 13.46
CA GLY A 81 19.99 40.94 12.37
C GLY A 81 20.20 41.75 11.08
N ARG A 82 21.42 41.80 10.54
CA ARG A 82 21.56 42.14 9.11
C ARG A 82 20.84 41.07 8.27
N ALA A 83 19.76 41.47 7.59
CA ALA A 83 19.23 40.72 6.46
C ALA A 83 20.36 40.52 5.45
N ILE A 84 20.69 39.26 5.18
CA ILE A 84 21.86 38.90 4.39
C ILE A 84 21.64 39.32 2.93
N SER A 85 22.69 39.87 2.30
CA SER A 85 22.80 39.99 0.84
C SER A 85 22.61 38.62 0.17
N SER A 86 21.96 38.56 -0.99
CA SER A 86 21.55 37.35 -1.73
C SER A 86 22.64 36.30 -2.03
N ASN A 87 23.91 36.56 -1.70
CA ASN A 87 25.07 35.76 -2.06
C ASN A 87 25.69 34.96 -0.91
N ASP A 88 25.19 35.08 0.33
CA ASP A 88 25.69 34.33 1.47
C ASP A 88 24.81 33.09 1.73
N THR A 89 25.42 31.91 1.84
CA THR A 89 24.71 30.62 1.89
C THR A 89 23.84 30.53 3.15
N ILE A 90 22.51 30.59 2.98
CA ILE A 90 21.52 30.37 4.04
C ILE A 90 21.66 28.93 4.56
N GLN A 91 21.97 28.77 5.85
CA GLN A 91 21.96 27.46 6.50
C GLN A 91 20.50 27.11 6.86
N PRO A 92 19.94 26.00 6.35
CA PRO A 92 18.57 25.62 6.66
C PRO A 92 18.47 24.99 8.06
N LEU A 93 17.47 25.40 8.84
CA LEU A 93 17.11 24.79 10.11
C LEU A 93 16.40 23.45 9.86
N ALA A 94 16.80 22.39 10.56
CA ALA A 94 16.15 21.09 10.50
C ALA A 94 15.54 20.72 11.86
N LEU A 95 14.22 20.57 11.91
CA LEU A 95 13.47 20.19 13.10
C LEU A 95 12.84 18.81 12.91
N LEU A 96 12.80 18.02 13.99
CA LEU A 96 12.10 16.73 14.03
C LEU A 96 10.84 16.89 14.87
N VAL A 97 9.68 16.62 14.27
CA VAL A 97 8.37 16.87 14.88
C VAL A 97 7.52 15.60 14.81
N HIS A 98 6.77 15.32 15.87
CA HIS A 98 5.78 14.24 15.87
C HIS A 98 4.41 14.79 15.39
N PRO A 99 3.65 14.07 14.54
CA PRO A 99 2.37 14.56 14.01
C PRO A 99 1.33 14.96 15.08
N GLN A 100 1.32 14.28 16.23
CA GLN A 100 0.39 14.58 17.34
C GLN A 100 0.81 15.79 18.20
N GLN A 101 1.98 16.39 17.95
CA GLN A 101 2.38 17.59 18.67
C GLN A 101 1.59 18.80 18.16
N PRO A 102 1.13 19.69 19.06
CA PRO A 102 0.43 20.90 18.67
C PRO A 102 1.38 21.90 17.99
N LEU A 103 0.85 22.77 17.15
CA LEU A 103 1.61 23.82 16.46
C LEU A 103 2.39 24.71 17.44
N SER A 104 1.84 25.01 18.61
CA SER A 104 2.52 25.76 19.69
C SER A 104 3.86 25.16 20.12
N TYR A 105 4.03 23.84 20.02
CA TYR A 105 5.32 23.19 20.28
C TYR A 105 6.32 23.52 19.16
N VAL A 106 5.88 23.49 17.90
CA VAL A 106 6.69 23.87 16.74
C VAL A 106 7.03 25.36 16.76
N GLU A 107 6.08 26.22 17.16
CA GLU A 107 6.31 27.66 17.37
C GLU A 107 7.47 27.88 18.34
N ARG A 108 7.44 27.21 19.50
CA ARG A 108 8.51 27.33 20.50
C ARG A 108 9.86 26.81 20.00
N LEU A 109 9.88 25.74 19.22
CA LEU A 109 11.11 25.23 18.61
C LEU A 109 11.72 26.25 17.64
N ILE A 110 10.90 26.87 16.79
CA ILE A 110 11.38 27.89 15.86
C ILE A 110 11.78 29.17 16.63
N GLN A 111 11.01 29.56 17.66
CA GLN A 111 11.33 30.71 18.52
C GLN A 111 12.68 30.56 19.23
N ALA A 112 13.02 29.35 19.68
CA ALA A 112 14.29 29.09 20.35
C ALA A 112 15.51 29.23 19.40
N GLU A 113 15.28 29.04 18.10
CA GLU A 113 16.31 29.18 17.06
C GLU A 113 16.37 30.60 16.49
N LEU A 114 15.35 31.44 16.70
CA LEU A 114 15.34 32.83 16.24
C LEU A 114 15.94 33.79 17.29
N PRO A 115 16.61 34.88 16.87
CA PRO A 115 17.02 35.91 17.81
C PRO A 115 15.78 36.64 18.40
N PRO A 116 15.89 37.19 19.61
CA PRO A 116 14.85 38.05 20.15
C PRO A 116 14.71 39.34 19.32
N VAL A 117 13.49 39.84 19.18
CA VAL A 117 13.18 41.10 18.51
C VAL A 117 13.10 42.21 19.55
N ILE A 118 13.66 43.37 19.25
CA ILE A 118 13.60 44.55 20.12
C ILE A 118 12.40 45.40 19.70
N GLU A 119 11.32 45.35 20.48
CA GLU A 119 10.16 46.24 20.34
C GLU A 119 10.13 47.19 21.55
N ASP A 120 10.02 48.50 21.30
CA ASP A 120 9.92 49.54 22.36
C ASP A 120 11.02 49.46 23.45
N GLY A 121 12.23 49.06 23.05
CA GLY A 121 13.38 48.92 23.96
C GLY A 121 13.32 47.71 24.90
N LYS A 122 12.38 46.77 24.69
CA LYS A 122 12.30 45.49 25.39
C LYS A 122 12.56 44.34 24.44
N GLU A 123 13.34 43.37 24.89
CA GLU A 123 13.53 42.11 24.16
C GLU A 123 12.25 41.28 24.26
N LYS A 124 11.64 41.01 23.11
CA LYS A 124 10.42 40.21 22.97
C LYS A 124 10.71 39.03 22.05
N ILE A 125 10.17 37.87 22.40
CA ILE A 125 10.26 36.67 21.56
C ILE A 125 9.31 36.85 20.37
N PRO A 126 9.74 36.59 19.12
CA PRO A 126 8.88 36.74 17.96
C PRO A 126 7.70 35.78 18.02
N ASN A 127 6.50 36.27 17.68
CA ASN A 127 5.35 35.40 17.50
C ASN A 127 5.40 34.74 16.12
N ILE A 128 4.92 33.49 16.03
CA ILE A 128 4.93 32.72 14.79
C ILE A 128 3.49 32.35 14.47
N TYR A 129 3.09 32.56 13.22
CA TYR A 129 1.75 32.23 12.73
C TYR A 129 1.83 31.25 11.57
N PHE A 130 1.07 30.17 11.66
CA PHE A 130 0.88 29.22 10.56
C PHE A 130 -0.35 29.59 9.74
N ARG A 131 -0.19 29.64 8.43
CA ARG A 131 -1.27 29.89 7.48
C ARG A 131 -1.36 28.80 6.43
N ALA A 132 -2.57 28.37 6.12
CA ALA A 132 -2.84 27.45 5.02
C ALA A 132 -3.87 28.06 4.06
N GLU A 133 -3.93 27.50 2.86
CA GLU A 133 -4.87 27.90 1.83
C GLU A 133 -6.30 27.46 2.20
N ASP A 134 -7.27 28.37 2.11
CA ASP A 134 -8.68 28.09 2.37
C ASP A 134 -9.44 27.75 1.07
N SER A 135 -10.39 26.82 1.19
CA SER A 135 -11.27 26.39 0.10
C SER A 135 -12.40 27.36 -0.23
N ALA A 136 -12.65 28.37 0.62
CA ALA A 136 -13.90 29.11 0.63
C ALA A 136 -14.14 30.12 -0.52
N THR A 137 -13.20 30.31 -1.44
CA THR A 137 -13.41 31.29 -2.53
C THR A 137 -12.80 30.85 -3.85
N SER A 138 -13.41 29.86 -4.49
CA SER A 138 -13.72 30.08 -5.90
C SER A 138 -14.82 31.15 -5.94
N GLU A 139 -14.45 32.42 -6.14
CA GLU A 139 -15.42 33.47 -6.53
C GLU A 139 -16.06 33.20 -7.92
N ASN A 140 -15.86 32.02 -8.50
CA ASN A 140 -16.59 31.58 -9.66
C ASN A 140 -17.98 31.13 -9.22
N ARG A 141 -18.94 32.06 -9.28
CA ARG A 141 -20.35 31.69 -9.44
C ARG A 141 -20.41 30.63 -10.56
N PRO A 142 -21.04 29.47 -10.34
CA PRO A 142 -21.14 28.45 -11.37
C PRO A 142 -21.77 29.09 -12.60
N THR A 143 -21.01 29.15 -13.69
CA THR A 143 -21.46 29.74 -14.95
C THR A 143 -22.39 28.79 -15.68
N THR A 144 -22.35 27.52 -15.30
CA THR A 144 -23.07 26.42 -15.94
C THR A 144 -23.92 25.64 -14.94
N ARG A 145 -25.10 25.17 -15.40
CA ARG A 145 -26.04 24.35 -14.61
C ARG A 145 -25.44 23.01 -14.16
N GLU A 146 -24.37 22.56 -14.80
CA GLU A 146 -23.62 21.35 -14.46
C GLU A 146 -22.59 21.58 -13.34
N GLU A 147 -21.94 22.75 -13.26
CA GLU A 147 -21.09 23.16 -12.11
C GLU A 147 -21.92 23.39 -10.84
N ALA A 148 -23.17 23.84 -10.97
CA ALA A 148 -24.10 23.92 -9.84
C ALA A 148 -24.57 22.52 -9.35
N ARG A 149 -24.31 21.46 -10.13
CA ARG A 149 -24.63 20.07 -9.78
C ARG A 149 -23.44 19.28 -9.25
N SER A 150 -22.19 19.75 -9.43
CA SER A 150 -21.07 19.22 -8.66
C SER A 150 -21.28 19.56 -7.19
N LYS A 151 -21.02 18.58 -6.32
CA LYS A 151 -21.40 18.52 -4.91
C LYS A 151 -20.63 19.52 -4.03
N ASP A 152 -20.71 20.82 -4.30
CA ASP A 152 -20.13 21.83 -3.42
C ASP A 152 -21.14 22.16 -2.33
N HIS A 153 -21.15 21.32 -1.30
CA HIS A 153 -21.72 21.70 -0.03
C HIS A 153 -20.79 22.76 0.59
N PRO A 154 -21.25 24.01 0.82
CA PRO A 154 -20.39 25.09 1.32
C PRO A 154 -19.86 24.85 2.75
N HIS A 155 -20.33 23.79 3.41
CA HIS A 155 -19.90 23.35 4.74
C HIS A 155 -19.02 22.08 4.69
N VAL A 156 -18.62 21.63 3.50
CA VAL A 156 -17.76 20.46 3.32
C VAL A 156 -16.47 20.94 2.65
N ALA A 157 -15.35 20.76 3.33
CA ALA A 157 -14.05 21.13 2.79
C ALA A 157 -13.65 20.15 1.67
N SER A 158 -13.19 20.68 0.53
CA SER A 158 -12.67 19.87 -0.58
C SER A 158 -11.26 19.38 -0.26
N TYR A 159 -10.99 18.08 -0.41
CA TYR A 159 -9.66 17.50 -0.21
C TYR A 159 -9.13 16.98 -1.54
N SER A 160 -7.91 17.38 -1.92
CA SER A 160 -7.24 16.89 -3.15
C SER A 160 -6.20 15.81 -2.86
N GLY A 161 -5.57 15.87 -1.68
CA GLY A 161 -4.54 14.93 -1.24
C GLY A 161 -3.23 14.95 -2.04
N LEU A 162 -3.12 15.86 -3.01
CA LEU A 162 -2.00 15.98 -3.94
C LEU A 162 -0.82 16.76 -3.33
N GLY A 163 -1.08 17.68 -2.39
CA GLY A 163 -0.02 18.49 -1.78
C GLY A 163 0.82 19.22 -2.83
N HIS A 164 2.15 19.16 -2.71
CA HIS A 164 3.06 19.78 -3.68
C HIS A 164 2.96 19.25 -5.12
N GLU A 165 2.38 18.06 -5.32
CA GLU A 165 2.18 17.43 -6.64
C GLU A 165 1.03 18.07 -7.44
N ALA A 166 0.19 18.91 -6.81
CA ALA A 166 -0.90 19.59 -7.50
C ALA A 166 -0.36 20.58 -8.57
N GLU A 167 -1.15 20.78 -9.64
CA GLU A 167 -0.84 21.76 -10.67
C GLU A 167 -0.86 23.18 -10.10
N GLU A 168 0.08 24.01 -10.53
CA GLU A 168 0.18 25.41 -10.09
C GLU A 168 -0.72 26.28 -10.94
N ASN A 169 -1.87 26.66 -10.40
CA ASN A 169 -2.69 27.71 -10.99
C ASN A 169 -2.20 29.06 -10.49
N GLU A 170 -1.34 29.72 -11.26
CA GLU A 170 -0.83 31.07 -10.94
C GLU A 170 -1.94 32.14 -11.01
N ASP A 171 -3.04 31.87 -11.72
CA ASP A 171 -4.10 32.82 -12.02
C ASP A 171 -5.15 32.99 -10.89
N VAL A 172 -5.16 32.10 -9.88
CA VAL A 172 -6.15 32.13 -8.79
C VAL A 172 -5.53 32.73 -7.52
N PRO A 173 -6.06 33.84 -6.99
CA PRO A 173 -5.56 34.40 -5.73
C PRO A 173 -5.82 33.43 -4.58
N LYS A 174 -4.74 32.95 -3.94
CA LYS A 174 -4.82 32.05 -2.78
C LYS A 174 -5.24 32.83 -1.54
N ASN A 175 -6.29 32.37 -0.85
CA ASN A 175 -6.70 32.94 0.44
C ASN A 175 -5.95 32.25 1.59
N TRP A 176 -5.30 33.02 2.45
CA TRP A 176 -4.46 32.51 3.53
C TRP A 176 -5.13 32.67 4.90
N VAL A 177 -5.53 31.55 5.51
CA VAL A 177 -6.19 31.52 6.81
C VAL A 177 -5.20 31.14 7.91
N ARG A 178 -5.25 31.87 9.03
CA ARG A 178 -4.43 31.61 10.22
C ARG A 178 -5.00 30.45 11.03
N TRP A 179 -4.14 29.50 11.38
CA TRP A 179 -4.48 28.37 12.23
C TRP A 179 -4.23 28.63 13.71
N SER A 180 -4.95 27.90 14.58
CA SER A 180 -4.77 27.96 16.02
C SER A 180 -3.50 27.22 16.45
N SER A 181 -2.76 27.75 17.42
CA SER A 181 -1.55 27.13 17.96
C SER A 181 -1.81 25.82 18.73
N SER A 182 -3.08 25.51 19.04
CA SER A 182 -3.48 24.25 19.69
C SER A 182 -3.76 23.10 18.72
N THR A 183 -3.81 23.35 17.41
CA THR A 183 -4.09 22.30 16.42
C THR A 183 -2.91 21.32 16.31
N GLU A 184 -3.18 20.03 16.14
CA GLU A 184 -2.16 19.01 15.89
C GLU A 184 -1.49 19.20 14.53
N MET A 185 -0.16 19.04 14.46
CA MET A 185 0.59 19.20 13.22
C MET A 185 0.08 18.27 12.12
N GLY A 186 -0.30 17.03 12.46
CA GLY A 186 -0.82 16.04 11.51
C GLY A 186 -2.12 16.50 10.85
N ASP A 187 -3.03 17.10 11.62
CA ASP A 187 -4.32 17.61 11.12
C ASP A 187 -4.11 18.85 10.26
N PHE A 188 -3.24 19.76 10.71
CA PHE A 188 -2.84 20.92 9.94
C PHE A 188 -2.21 20.53 8.59
N ILE A 189 -1.33 19.53 8.55
CA ILE A 189 -0.71 19.06 7.29
C ILE A 189 -1.74 18.47 6.34
N ARG A 190 -2.73 17.71 6.85
CA ARG A 190 -3.79 17.13 6.02
C ARG A 190 -4.64 18.21 5.37
N ASP A 191 -4.99 19.22 6.14
CA ASP A 191 -5.74 20.38 5.65
C ASP A 191 -4.91 21.20 4.65
N ALA A 192 -3.64 21.45 4.97
CA ALA A 192 -2.70 22.14 4.10
C ALA A 192 -2.36 21.36 2.83
N ALA A 193 -2.53 20.04 2.80
CA ALA A 193 -2.28 19.19 1.63
C ALA A 193 -3.30 19.39 0.50
N ARG A 194 -4.34 20.20 0.73
CA ARG A 194 -5.19 20.76 -0.33
C ARG A 194 -4.40 21.67 -1.25
N GLY A 195 -3.62 22.55 -0.63
CA GLY A 195 -2.69 23.43 -1.31
C GLY A 195 -1.34 22.74 -1.54
N ARG A 196 -0.46 23.44 -2.24
CA ARG A 196 0.90 22.97 -2.52
C ARG A 196 1.87 23.24 -1.37
N GLU A 197 1.58 24.28 -0.62
CA GLU A 197 2.45 24.84 0.40
C GLU A 197 1.65 25.51 1.51
N PHE A 198 2.23 25.59 2.70
CA PHE A 198 1.74 26.42 3.79
C PHE A 198 2.74 27.53 4.10
N ALA A 199 2.28 28.62 4.71
CA ALA A 199 3.10 29.76 5.06
C ALA A 199 3.37 29.78 6.58
N ILE A 200 4.58 30.19 6.93
CA ILE A 200 4.98 30.51 8.30
C ILE A 200 5.36 31.99 8.33
N GLU A 201 4.58 32.79 9.03
CA GLU A 201 4.81 34.22 9.21
C GLU A 201 5.47 34.46 10.57
N VAL A 202 6.56 35.23 10.59
CA VAL A 202 7.30 35.57 11.80
C VAL A 202 7.10 37.06 12.12
N GLU A 203 6.40 37.33 13.23
CA GLU A 203 6.18 38.69 13.73
C GLU A 203 7.51 39.31 14.17
N GLY A 204 7.74 40.57 13.80
CA GLY A 204 8.96 41.32 14.14
C GLY A 204 10.02 41.36 13.04
N TYR A 205 10.10 40.33 12.19
CA TYR A 205 11.03 40.30 11.05
C TYR A 205 10.37 40.52 9.69
N ASN A 206 9.03 40.55 9.62
CA ASN A 206 8.24 40.82 8.40
C ASN A 206 8.63 39.95 7.20
N PHE A 207 9.03 38.70 7.43
CA PHE A 207 9.19 37.71 6.36
C PHE A 207 8.26 36.52 6.56
N GLU A 208 7.85 35.94 5.44
CA GLU A 208 7.12 34.68 5.37
C GLU A 208 7.99 33.59 4.77
N MET A 209 7.94 32.40 5.36
CA MET A 209 8.57 31.20 4.82
C MET A 209 7.49 30.30 4.22
N ARG A 210 7.67 29.89 2.96
CA ARG A 210 6.80 28.91 2.31
C ARG A 210 7.35 27.52 2.52
N VAL A 211 6.50 26.55 2.87
CA VAL A 211 6.91 25.16 3.11
C VAL A 211 6.04 24.22 2.28
N SER A 212 6.67 23.36 1.48
CA SER A 212 5.96 22.37 0.68
C SER A 212 5.30 21.30 1.55
N VAL A 213 4.03 20.97 1.27
CA VAL A 213 3.27 19.94 1.99
C VAL A 213 3.47 18.57 1.32
N PRO A 214 3.77 17.50 2.08
CA PRO A 214 3.92 16.15 1.51
C PRO A 214 2.60 15.63 0.95
N SER A 215 2.67 15.00 -0.22
CA SER A 215 1.53 14.34 -0.87
C SER A 215 1.16 13.03 -0.16
N PHE A 216 0.01 12.46 -0.54
CA PHE A 216 -0.34 11.08 -0.17
C PHE A 216 0.77 10.07 -0.54
N ASN A 217 1.39 10.25 -1.71
CA ASN A 217 2.46 9.38 -2.19
C ASN A 217 3.71 9.49 -1.31
N ASP A 218 4.08 10.70 -0.88
CA ASP A 218 5.22 10.92 0.01
C ASP A 218 4.97 10.36 1.42
N ARG A 219 3.77 10.54 1.96
CA ARG A 219 3.39 10.01 3.28
C ARG A 219 3.39 8.50 3.32
N THR A 220 2.97 7.86 2.24
CA THR A 220 2.89 6.40 2.17
C THR A 220 4.13 5.74 1.57
N TYR A 221 5.14 6.51 1.13
CA TYR A 221 6.32 6.01 0.42
C TYR A 221 7.01 4.83 1.13
N TYR A 222 7.39 5.02 2.39
CA TYR A 222 8.08 3.97 3.16
C TYR A 222 7.18 2.79 3.50
N MET A 223 5.88 3.03 3.72
CA MET A 223 4.89 1.98 3.98
C MET A 223 4.70 1.10 2.75
N ARG A 224 4.53 1.71 1.57
CA ARG A 224 4.42 1.01 0.27
C ARG A 224 5.70 0.27 -0.09
N MET A 225 6.87 0.84 0.19
CA MET A 225 8.15 0.16 -0.01
C MET A 225 8.26 -1.10 0.85
N ARG A 226 7.86 -1.02 2.13
CA ARG A 226 7.80 -2.17 3.03
C ARG A 226 6.77 -3.20 2.57
N LEU A 227 5.57 -2.76 2.19
CA LEU A 227 4.51 -3.62 1.65
C LEU A 227 4.97 -4.38 0.40
N ARG A 228 5.64 -3.72 -0.55
CA ARG A 228 6.23 -4.36 -1.74
C ARG A 228 7.25 -5.43 -1.36
N ARG A 229 8.10 -5.18 -0.36
CA ARG A 229 9.09 -6.15 0.13
C ARG A 229 8.42 -7.35 0.77
N THR A 230 7.45 -7.13 1.66
CA THR A 230 6.70 -8.20 2.32
C THR A 230 5.85 -8.99 1.33
N SER A 231 5.22 -8.33 0.35
CA SER A 231 4.48 -8.95 -0.75
C SER A 231 5.35 -9.92 -1.55
N ARG A 232 6.59 -9.53 -1.91
CA ARG A 232 7.54 -10.43 -2.60
C ARG A 232 7.89 -11.66 -1.77
N GLN A 233 8.02 -11.52 -0.45
CA GLN A 233 8.24 -12.66 0.43
C GLN A 233 7.01 -13.56 0.47
N ILE A 234 5.81 -12.99 0.61
CA ILE A 234 4.56 -13.75 0.52
C ILE A 234 4.45 -14.49 -0.81
N ASP A 235 4.79 -13.88 -1.94
CA ASP A 235 4.76 -14.54 -3.26
C ASP A 235 5.67 -15.78 -3.31
N GLN A 236 6.88 -15.70 -2.74
CA GLN A 236 7.81 -16.83 -2.67
C GLN A 236 7.27 -17.96 -1.79
N TYR A 237 6.73 -17.64 -0.62
CA TYR A 237 6.14 -18.63 0.27
C TYR A 237 4.84 -19.22 -0.31
N ALA A 238 4.04 -18.42 -1.02
CA ALA A 238 2.79 -18.85 -1.64
C ALA A 238 3.03 -19.92 -2.71
N LYS A 239 4.10 -19.78 -3.51
CA LYS A 239 4.49 -20.78 -4.50
C LYS A 239 4.82 -22.13 -3.86
N ILE A 240 5.64 -22.12 -2.80
CA ILE A 240 5.99 -23.34 -2.05
C ILE A 240 4.75 -24.00 -1.46
N LYS A 241 3.86 -23.18 -0.86
CA LYS A 241 2.59 -23.64 -0.29
C LYS A 241 1.70 -24.28 -1.33
N GLN A 242 1.50 -23.61 -2.47
CA GLN A 242 0.68 -24.10 -3.58
C GLN A 242 1.19 -25.45 -4.10
N GLU A 243 2.51 -25.60 -4.28
CA GLU A 243 3.07 -26.87 -4.70
C GLU A 243 2.82 -28.00 -3.67
N CYS A 244 2.91 -27.71 -2.37
CA CYS A 244 2.62 -28.69 -1.33
C CYS A 244 1.14 -29.08 -1.31
N ASP A 245 0.25 -28.09 -1.46
CA ASP A 245 -1.20 -28.28 -1.50
C ASP A 245 -1.61 -29.14 -2.70
N ASP A 246 -1.03 -28.86 -3.87
CA ASP A 246 -1.25 -29.64 -5.08
C ASP A 246 -0.76 -31.08 -4.93
N LEU A 247 0.40 -31.30 -4.29
CA LEU A 247 0.92 -32.64 -4.02
C LEU A 247 0.07 -33.41 -3.01
N ALA A 248 -0.44 -32.74 -1.98
CA ALA A 248 -1.32 -33.35 -0.99
C ALA A 248 -2.66 -33.75 -1.63
N ASN A 249 -3.27 -32.85 -2.42
CA ASN A 249 -4.54 -33.10 -3.09
C ASN A 249 -4.46 -34.22 -4.13
N LYS A 250 -3.36 -34.34 -4.87
CA LYS A 250 -3.14 -35.46 -5.81
C LYS A 250 -3.19 -36.82 -5.12
N SER A 251 -2.73 -36.90 -3.87
CA SER A 251 -2.78 -38.17 -3.12
C SER A 251 -4.20 -38.54 -2.68
N ALA A 252 -5.02 -37.56 -2.29
CA ALA A 252 -6.43 -37.77 -1.96
C ALA A 252 -7.20 -38.28 -3.18
N HIS A 253 -6.96 -37.69 -4.36
CA HIS A 253 -7.58 -38.13 -5.62
C HIS A 253 -7.18 -39.55 -5.99
N ARG A 254 -5.91 -39.95 -5.80
CA ARG A 254 -5.47 -41.34 -6.04
C ARG A 254 -6.16 -42.33 -5.10
N LEU A 255 -6.37 -41.95 -3.83
CA LEU A 255 -7.09 -42.79 -2.88
C LEU A 255 -8.57 -42.95 -3.26
N ALA A 256 -9.21 -41.87 -3.71
CA ALA A 256 -10.57 -41.90 -4.25
C ALA A 256 -10.67 -42.78 -5.52
N GLN A 257 -9.71 -42.67 -6.45
CA GLN A 257 -9.63 -43.53 -7.63
C GLN A 257 -9.44 -45.00 -7.27
N GLY A 258 -8.63 -45.30 -6.24
CA GLY A 258 -8.47 -46.66 -5.72
C GLY A 258 -9.77 -47.22 -5.12
N GLY A 259 -10.49 -46.41 -4.34
CA GLY A 259 -11.80 -46.78 -3.79
C GLY A 259 -12.83 -47.05 -4.89
N PHE A 260 -12.89 -46.20 -5.92
CA PHE A 260 -13.75 -46.43 -7.09
C PHE A 260 -13.36 -47.71 -7.85
N GLY A 261 -12.06 -47.96 -8.04
CA GLY A 261 -11.58 -49.18 -8.68
C GLY A 261 -11.98 -50.45 -7.93
N LEU A 262 -11.93 -50.44 -6.59
CA LEU A 262 -12.41 -51.55 -5.76
C LEU A 262 -13.91 -51.78 -5.92
N LEU A 263 -14.72 -50.71 -5.93
CA LEU A 263 -16.18 -50.82 -6.13
C LEU A 263 -16.51 -51.37 -7.52
N ALA A 264 -15.84 -50.88 -8.56
CA ALA A 264 -16.01 -51.37 -9.92
C ALA A 264 -15.57 -52.84 -10.06
N GLY A 265 -14.45 -53.21 -9.42
CA GLY A 265 -13.98 -54.60 -9.37
C GLY A 265 -14.94 -55.52 -8.64
N TRP A 266 -15.52 -55.08 -7.52
CA TRP A 266 -16.56 -55.81 -6.80
C TRP A 266 -17.81 -56.00 -7.67
N TRP A 267 -18.27 -54.95 -8.34
CA TRP A 267 -19.42 -55.02 -9.24
C TRP A 267 -19.19 -56.03 -10.37
N LEU A 268 -18.02 -56.00 -11.02
CA LEU A 268 -17.65 -56.97 -12.06
C LEU A 268 -17.57 -58.39 -11.51
N THR A 269 -17.07 -58.56 -10.28
CA THR A 269 -16.99 -59.88 -9.63
C THR A 269 -18.39 -60.45 -9.39
N VAL A 270 -19.30 -59.66 -8.84
CA VAL A 270 -20.70 -60.06 -8.61
C VAL A 270 -21.38 -60.40 -9.93
N TYR A 271 -21.20 -59.56 -10.96
CA TYR A 271 -21.75 -59.81 -12.29
C TYR A 271 -21.23 -61.14 -12.89
N TYR A 272 -19.92 -61.37 -12.86
CA TYR A 272 -19.31 -62.58 -13.41
C TYR A 272 -19.77 -63.85 -12.68
N VAL A 273 -19.79 -63.84 -11.34
CA VAL A 273 -20.22 -65.00 -10.55
C VAL A 273 -21.70 -65.31 -10.79
N THR A 274 -22.53 -64.27 -10.93
CA THR A 274 -23.99 -64.43 -11.11
C THR A 274 -24.35 -64.94 -12.51
N PHE A 275 -23.73 -64.40 -13.56
CA PHE A 275 -24.14 -64.67 -14.94
C PHE A 275 -23.28 -65.71 -15.66
N GLN A 276 -22.02 -65.88 -15.28
CA GLN A 276 -21.07 -66.73 -15.99
C GLN A 276 -20.77 -68.06 -15.28
N THR A 277 -21.18 -68.21 -14.02
CA THR A 277 -20.86 -69.38 -13.19
C THR A 277 -22.11 -70.10 -12.72
N GLU A 278 -22.04 -71.41 -12.52
CA GLU A 278 -23.18 -72.28 -12.19
C GLU A 278 -23.74 -72.10 -10.76
N TRP A 279 -23.12 -71.25 -9.92
CA TRP A 279 -23.51 -71.04 -8.52
C TRP A 279 -24.79 -70.22 -8.36
N GLY A 280 -25.21 -69.51 -9.42
CA GLY A 280 -26.48 -68.78 -9.47
C GLY A 280 -26.62 -67.66 -8.45
N TRP A 281 -27.81 -67.04 -8.41
CA TRP A 281 -28.11 -65.92 -7.51
C TRP A 281 -28.29 -66.34 -6.04
N ASP A 282 -28.68 -67.59 -5.80
CA ASP A 282 -29.01 -68.14 -4.47
C ASP A 282 -27.80 -68.12 -3.51
N LEU A 283 -26.58 -68.28 -4.04
CA LEU A 283 -25.34 -68.13 -3.25
C LEU A 283 -24.92 -66.66 -3.09
N VAL A 284 -25.10 -65.84 -4.14
CA VAL A 284 -24.57 -64.47 -4.21
C VAL A 284 -25.34 -63.53 -3.27
N GLU A 285 -26.65 -63.73 -3.13
CA GLU A 285 -27.52 -62.91 -2.30
C GLU A 285 -27.02 -62.77 -0.84
N PRO A 286 -26.86 -63.85 -0.04
CA PRO A 286 -26.40 -63.73 1.35
C PRO A 286 -24.97 -63.18 1.47
N VAL A 287 -24.10 -63.47 0.49
CA VAL A 287 -22.72 -62.96 0.46
C VAL A 287 -22.71 -61.44 0.29
N THR A 288 -23.52 -60.90 -0.62
CA THR A 288 -23.59 -59.45 -0.85
C THR A 288 -24.16 -58.70 0.37
N TYR A 289 -25.14 -59.27 1.07
CA TYR A 289 -25.64 -58.72 2.34
C TYR A 289 -24.56 -58.66 3.42
N LEU A 290 -23.79 -59.74 3.59
CA LEU A 290 -22.74 -59.82 4.60
C LEU A 290 -21.59 -58.84 4.28
N VAL A 291 -21.20 -58.74 3.01
CA VAL A 291 -20.20 -57.76 2.54
C VAL A 291 -20.69 -56.31 2.72
N GLY A 292 -21.97 -56.05 2.44
CA GLY A 292 -22.58 -54.73 2.67
C GLY A 292 -22.56 -54.34 4.15
N LEU A 293 -23.00 -55.24 5.03
CA LEU A 293 -23.04 -55.00 6.49
C LEU A 293 -21.62 -54.81 7.05
N THR A 294 -20.66 -55.64 6.63
CA THR A 294 -19.26 -55.50 7.06
C THR A 294 -18.62 -54.20 6.56
N THR A 295 -18.95 -53.74 5.36
CA THR A 295 -18.47 -52.44 4.84
C THR A 295 -19.04 -51.28 5.67
N ILE A 296 -20.32 -51.32 6.03
CA ILE A 296 -20.95 -50.32 6.91
C ILE A 296 -20.30 -50.35 8.30
N MET A 297 -20.09 -51.54 8.86
CA MET A 297 -19.44 -51.71 10.18
C MET A 297 -18.00 -51.20 10.18
N ALA A 298 -17.24 -51.47 9.11
CA ALA A 298 -15.89 -50.95 8.93
C ALA A 298 -15.88 -49.42 8.76
N GLY A 299 -16.83 -48.87 8.00
CA GLY A 299 -17.02 -47.42 7.87
C GLY A 299 -17.36 -46.76 9.21
N TYR A 300 -18.21 -47.40 10.02
CA TYR A 300 -18.56 -46.94 11.36
C TYR A 300 -17.37 -47.00 12.34
N LEU A 301 -16.58 -48.07 12.30
CA LEU A 301 -15.33 -48.17 13.08
C LEU A 301 -14.32 -47.10 12.66
N TRP A 302 -14.16 -46.88 11.35
CA TRP A 302 -13.32 -45.81 10.83
C TRP A 302 -13.81 -44.43 11.29
N PHE A 303 -15.13 -44.21 11.27
CA PHE A 303 -15.77 -43.00 11.77
C PHE A 303 -15.52 -42.79 13.27
N LEU A 304 -15.67 -43.82 14.11
CA LEU A 304 -15.40 -43.75 15.54
C LEU A 304 -13.92 -43.50 15.85
N PHE A 305 -13.01 -44.06 15.05
CA PHE A 305 -11.57 -43.86 15.23
C PHE A 305 -11.13 -42.44 14.81
N ILE A 306 -11.73 -41.88 13.75
CA ILE A 306 -11.33 -40.58 13.19
C ILE A 306 -12.08 -39.39 13.83
N SER A 307 -13.25 -39.63 14.44
CA SER A 307 -14.16 -38.57 14.91
C SER A 307 -14.41 -38.66 16.41
N ARG A 308 -13.75 -37.80 17.20
CA ARG A 308 -14.26 -37.39 18.53
C ARG A 308 -15.14 -36.14 18.45
N ASP A 309 -15.07 -35.39 17.34
CA ASP A 309 -15.86 -34.19 17.08
C ASP A 309 -16.59 -34.27 15.72
N LEU A 310 -17.87 -33.86 15.73
CA LEU A 310 -18.98 -34.29 14.87
C LEU A 310 -19.01 -33.81 13.39
N SER A 311 -17.87 -33.57 12.71
CA SER A 311 -17.91 -33.01 11.34
C SER A 311 -17.35 -33.94 10.24
N TYR A 312 -18.23 -34.39 9.33
CA TYR A 312 -17.88 -35.13 8.11
C TYR A 312 -16.89 -34.37 7.21
N LYS A 313 -16.96 -33.03 7.18
CA LYS A 313 -15.99 -32.18 6.46
C LYS A 313 -14.60 -32.15 7.14
N ALA A 314 -14.48 -32.49 8.42
CA ALA A 314 -13.21 -32.48 9.12
C ALA A 314 -12.36 -33.73 8.84
N ALA A 315 -12.98 -34.92 8.71
CA ALA A 315 -12.24 -36.18 8.57
C ALA A 315 -11.35 -36.25 7.31
N MET A 316 -11.87 -35.83 6.14
CA MET A 316 -11.08 -35.79 4.91
C MET A 316 -9.97 -34.74 5.00
N ASN A 317 -10.27 -33.57 5.56
CA ASN A 317 -9.30 -32.50 5.77
C ASN A 317 -8.21 -32.87 6.78
N ILE A 318 -8.46 -33.76 7.76
CA ILE A 318 -7.46 -34.24 8.72
C ILE A 318 -6.38 -35.11 8.03
N THR A 319 -6.76 -36.00 7.12
CA THR A 319 -5.78 -36.85 6.42
C THR A 319 -4.91 -36.03 5.45
N VAL A 320 -5.54 -35.09 4.72
CA VAL A 320 -4.85 -34.17 3.83
C VAL A 320 -3.95 -33.22 4.62
N SER A 321 -4.45 -32.63 5.72
CA SER A 321 -3.68 -31.68 6.54
C SER A 321 -2.49 -32.31 7.26
N ARG A 322 -2.58 -33.56 7.73
CA ARG A 322 -1.42 -34.27 8.30
C ARG A 322 -0.31 -34.43 7.26
N ARG A 323 -0.66 -34.90 6.07
CA ARG A 323 0.29 -35.05 4.97
C ARG A 323 0.85 -33.70 4.50
N GLN A 324 0.00 -32.69 4.41
CA GLN A 324 0.35 -31.32 4.07
C GLN A 324 1.34 -30.74 5.09
N SER A 325 1.12 -30.96 6.40
CA SER A 325 2.02 -30.52 7.46
C SER A 325 3.39 -31.20 7.36
N ALA A 326 3.42 -32.51 7.07
CA ALA A 326 4.68 -33.23 6.81
C ALA A 326 5.40 -32.72 5.56
N LEU A 327 4.66 -32.37 4.49
CA LEU A 327 5.22 -31.77 3.28
C LEU A 327 5.76 -30.36 3.54
N TYR A 328 5.10 -29.58 4.39
CA TYR A 328 5.58 -28.27 4.82
C TYR A 328 6.89 -28.39 5.58
N GLU A 329 7.00 -29.32 6.53
CA GLU A 329 8.24 -29.57 7.25
C GLU A 329 9.37 -30.03 6.31
N ALA A 330 9.07 -30.96 5.39
CA ALA A 330 10.04 -31.47 4.43
C ALA A 330 10.56 -30.40 3.46
N LYS A 331 9.71 -29.45 3.03
CA LYS A 331 10.11 -28.31 2.18
C LYS A 331 10.61 -27.09 2.98
N GLY A 332 10.64 -27.16 4.31
CA GLY A 332 11.03 -26.03 5.17
C GLY A 332 10.05 -24.86 5.18
N PHE A 333 8.77 -25.09 4.86
CA PHE A 333 7.72 -24.08 4.93
C PHE A 333 7.29 -23.84 6.38
N ASN A 334 7.61 -22.66 6.91
CA ASN A 334 7.20 -22.26 8.25
C ASN A 334 5.84 -21.53 8.23
N MET A 335 4.79 -22.20 8.74
CA MET A 335 3.44 -21.65 8.82
C MET A 335 3.36 -20.39 9.70
N GLN A 336 4.07 -20.35 10.83
CA GLN A 336 4.06 -19.19 11.72
C GLN A 336 4.64 -17.96 11.03
N ARG A 337 5.72 -18.14 10.26
CA ARG A 337 6.34 -17.04 9.50
C ARG A 337 5.42 -16.52 8.41
N TRP A 338 4.73 -17.43 7.71
CA TRP A 338 3.70 -17.08 6.73
C TRP A 338 2.61 -16.20 7.36
N ASP A 339 2.03 -16.65 8.49
CA ASP A 339 0.95 -15.91 9.17
C ASP A 339 1.41 -14.54 9.64
N GLN A 340 2.64 -14.42 10.15
CA GLN A 340 3.24 -13.13 10.53
C GLN A 340 3.38 -12.18 9.33
N LEU A 341 3.91 -12.66 8.20
CA LEU A 341 4.10 -11.85 7.00
C LEU A 341 2.76 -11.37 6.44
N VAL A 342 1.75 -12.24 6.39
CA VAL A 342 0.40 -11.89 5.95
C VAL A 342 -0.23 -10.85 6.88
N GLN A 343 -0.11 -11.04 8.20
CA GLN A 343 -0.64 -10.07 9.17
C GLN A 343 0.05 -8.71 9.06
N GLU A 344 1.37 -8.69 8.91
CA GLU A 344 2.14 -7.46 8.71
C GLU A 344 1.72 -6.75 7.42
N ALA A 345 1.58 -7.48 6.32
CA ALA A 345 1.13 -6.93 5.04
C ALA A 345 -0.30 -6.37 5.12
N ASN A 346 -1.23 -7.11 5.74
CA ASN A 346 -2.61 -6.66 5.94
C ASN A 346 -2.69 -5.44 6.88
N GLY A 347 -1.84 -5.38 7.91
CA GLY A 347 -1.69 -4.21 8.76
C GLY A 347 -1.26 -2.97 7.97
N LEU A 348 -0.22 -3.10 7.15
CA LEU A 348 0.24 -2.02 6.26
C LEU A 348 -0.83 -1.61 5.23
N ARG A 349 -1.54 -2.55 4.62
CA ARG A 349 -2.66 -2.25 3.70
C ARG A 349 -3.74 -1.42 4.39
N LYS A 350 -4.13 -1.81 5.61
CA LYS A 350 -5.14 -1.09 6.38
C LYS A 350 -4.68 0.32 6.71
N GLU A 351 -3.44 0.50 7.18
CA GLU A 351 -2.87 1.82 7.47
C GLU A 351 -2.82 2.72 6.22
N ILE A 352 -2.34 2.19 5.08
CA ILE A 352 -2.30 2.95 3.82
C ILE A 352 -3.70 3.33 3.36
N LYS A 353 -4.68 2.43 3.47
CA LYS A 353 -6.07 2.69 3.10
C LYS A 353 -6.74 3.73 4.01
N THR A 354 -6.43 3.72 5.31
CA THR A 354 -6.87 4.77 6.23
C THR A 354 -6.30 6.12 5.83
N ILE A 355 -5.00 6.19 5.52
CA ILE A 355 -4.38 7.44 5.04
C ILE A 355 -4.96 7.86 3.68
N ALA A 356 -5.27 6.92 2.79
CA ALA A 356 -5.90 7.20 1.49
C ALA A 356 -7.26 7.87 1.68
N ALA A 357 -8.09 7.35 2.59
CA ALA A 357 -9.37 7.93 2.95
C ALA A 357 -9.23 9.30 3.64
N GLU A 358 -8.18 9.51 4.45
CA GLU A 358 -7.89 10.83 5.05
C GLU A 358 -7.53 11.90 4.01
N TYR A 359 -6.93 11.51 2.88
CA TYR A 359 -6.51 12.42 1.81
C TYR A 359 -7.50 12.46 0.64
N ASP A 360 -8.61 11.71 0.71
CA ASP A 360 -9.60 11.52 -0.36
C ASP A 360 -8.99 11.04 -1.69
N VAL A 361 -8.03 10.12 -1.60
CA VAL A 361 -7.34 9.53 -2.76
C VAL A 361 -7.68 8.05 -2.91
N ASP A 362 -8.08 7.64 -4.11
CA ASP A 362 -8.26 6.24 -4.45
C ASP A 362 -6.90 5.53 -4.59
N TRP A 363 -6.56 4.71 -3.61
CA TRP A 363 -5.31 3.92 -3.64
C TRP A 363 -5.50 2.59 -4.37
N ASP A 364 -4.81 2.45 -5.51
CA ASP A 364 -4.74 1.20 -6.26
C ASP A 364 -3.71 0.24 -5.64
N GLU A 365 -4.21 -0.75 -4.91
CA GLU A 365 -3.41 -1.77 -4.22
C GLU A 365 -2.61 -2.66 -5.19
N MET A 366 -3.09 -2.89 -6.42
CA MET A 366 -2.46 -3.84 -7.35
C MET A 366 -1.07 -3.39 -7.77
N LYS A 367 -0.89 -2.08 -7.97
CA LYS A 367 0.39 -1.46 -8.31
C LYS A 367 1.46 -1.75 -7.27
N ASP A 368 1.10 -1.69 -5.99
CA ASP A 368 2.02 -1.92 -4.88
C ASP A 368 2.21 -3.40 -4.52
N LEU A 369 1.24 -4.26 -4.88
CA LEU A 369 1.37 -5.71 -4.72
C LEU A 369 2.18 -6.38 -5.83
N GLY A 370 2.71 -5.60 -6.79
CA GLY A 370 3.48 -6.11 -7.92
C GLY A 370 2.61 -6.88 -8.93
N ASN A 371 1.32 -6.56 -9.00
CA ASN A 371 0.32 -7.22 -9.84
C ASN A 371 0.19 -8.75 -9.64
N SER A 372 0.74 -9.31 -8.56
CA SER A 372 0.59 -10.74 -8.26
C SER A 372 -0.79 -11.00 -7.67
N LYS A 373 -1.71 -11.51 -8.51
CA LYS A 373 -3.06 -11.95 -8.09
C LYS A 373 -2.99 -13.02 -6.99
N GLN A 374 -1.94 -13.82 -6.96
CA GLN A 374 -1.73 -14.87 -5.95
C GLN A 374 -1.51 -14.29 -4.56
N VAL A 375 -0.69 -13.23 -4.43
CA VAL A 375 -0.47 -12.54 -3.15
C VAL A 375 -1.76 -11.91 -2.67
N LYS A 376 -2.50 -11.24 -3.57
CA LYS A 376 -3.80 -10.64 -3.22
C LYS A 376 -4.77 -11.71 -2.68
N LYS A 377 -4.96 -12.81 -3.43
CA LYS A 377 -5.81 -13.93 -3.00
C LYS A 377 -5.35 -14.54 -1.67
N ALA A 378 -4.03 -14.71 -1.47
CA ALA A 378 -3.47 -15.25 -0.22
C ALA A 378 -3.76 -14.36 1.00
N MET A 379 -3.65 -13.04 0.84
CA MET A 379 -3.93 -12.07 1.90
C MET A 379 -5.42 -11.96 2.19
N ASP A 380 -6.26 -11.97 1.14
CA ASP A 380 -7.71 -11.85 1.27
C ASP A 380 -8.29 -13.13 1.92
N LYS A 381 -7.82 -14.33 1.53
CA LYS A 381 -8.21 -15.60 2.15
C LYS A 381 -7.91 -15.68 3.65
N GLU A 382 -6.78 -15.12 4.10
CA GLU A 382 -6.47 -15.05 5.54
C GLU A 382 -7.32 -14.00 6.28
N ARG A 383 -7.79 -12.96 5.59
CA ARG A 383 -8.75 -12.00 6.16
C ARG A 383 -10.12 -12.65 6.39
N HIS A 384 -10.64 -13.39 5.41
CA HIS A 384 -11.94 -14.09 5.53
C HIS A 384 -11.90 -15.20 6.60
N LYS A 385 -10.80 -15.97 6.70
CA LYS A 385 -10.60 -16.93 7.80
C LYS A 385 -10.72 -16.33 9.21
N ARG A 386 -10.34 -15.06 9.40
CA ARG A 386 -10.46 -14.36 10.68
C ARG A 386 -11.81 -13.64 10.85
N GLY A 387 -12.55 -13.44 9.76
CA GLY A 387 -13.82 -12.72 9.72
C GLY A 387 -15.05 -13.54 10.11
N GLY A 388 -14.95 -14.86 10.24
CA GLY A 388 -16.07 -15.72 10.64
C GLY A 388 -17.06 -16.06 9.50
N ASP A 389 -17.07 -15.30 8.40
CA ASP A 389 -17.84 -15.65 7.21
C ASP A 389 -17.02 -16.56 6.28
N ARG A 390 -17.26 -17.86 6.44
CA ARG A 390 -16.82 -18.92 5.50
C ARG A 390 -17.80 -19.14 4.35
N GLU A 391 -18.99 -18.53 4.40
CA GLU A 391 -20.06 -18.78 3.41
C GLU A 391 -19.89 -17.92 2.15
N GLU A 392 -19.32 -16.70 2.25
CA GLU A 392 -18.97 -15.86 1.08
C GLU A 392 -17.81 -16.44 0.24
N ASP A 393 -16.94 -17.27 0.85
CA ASP A 393 -15.76 -17.86 0.18
C ASP A 393 -16.13 -18.82 -0.96
N GLU A 394 -17.28 -19.52 -0.88
CA GLU A 394 -17.70 -20.45 -1.95
C GLU A 394 -18.40 -19.70 -3.10
N GLU A 395 -19.17 -18.65 -2.82
CA GLU A 395 -19.84 -17.83 -3.85
C GLU A 395 -18.86 -16.95 -4.63
N ASP A 396 -17.90 -16.29 -3.96
CA ASP A 396 -16.88 -15.47 -4.63
C ASP A 396 -15.89 -16.32 -5.45
N GLU A 397 -15.56 -17.53 -4.99
CA GLU A 397 -14.68 -18.46 -5.70
C GLU A 397 -15.38 -19.08 -6.93
N LEU A 398 -16.70 -19.31 -6.86
CA LEU A 398 -17.52 -19.71 -8.01
C LEU A 398 -17.70 -18.56 -9.02
N ALA A 399 -17.97 -17.33 -8.56
CA ALA A 399 -18.13 -16.15 -9.42
C ALA A 399 -16.84 -15.83 -10.20
N ALA A 400 -15.68 -15.89 -9.54
CA ALA A 400 -14.39 -15.67 -10.20
C ALA A 400 -14.04 -16.75 -11.24
N LEU A 401 -14.44 -18.01 -11.00
CA LEU A 401 -14.28 -19.11 -11.95
C LEU A 401 -15.24 -18.99 -13.14
N GLU A 402 -16.43 -18.43 -12.94
CA GLU A 402 -17.38 -18.13 -14.01
C GLU A 402 -16.89 -16.99 -14.90
N GLU A 403 -16.39 -15.88 -14.33
CA GLU A 403 -15.78 -14.80 -15.09
C GLU A 403 -14.59 -15.30 -15.92
N GLU A 404 -13.73 -16.17 -15.37
CA GLU A 404 -12.58 -16.72 -16.10
C GLU A 404 -13.00 -17.64 -17.27
N LYS A 405 -14.11 -18.36 -17.12
CA LYS A 405 -14.70 -19.17 -18.20
C LYS A 405 -15.35 -18.30 -19.28
N GLN A 406 -15.95 -17.19 -18.89
CA GLN A 406 -16.61 -16.25 -19.80
C GLN A 406 -15.58 -15.52 -20.66
N VAL A 407 -14.52 -15.00 -20.03
CA VAL A 407 -13.40 -14.38 -20.75
C VAL A 407 -12.70 -15.37 -21.69
N LYS A 408 -12.52 -16.64 -21.29
CA LYS A 408 -11.96 -17.66 -22.18
C LYS A 408 -12.88 -18.00 -23.36
N LYS A 409 -14.21 -17.99 -23.18
CA LYS A 409 -15.16 -18.17 -24.27
C LYS A 409 -15.12 -16.99 -25.25
N ASP A 410 -15.09 -15.77 -24.74
CA ASP A 410 -15.05 -14.56 -25.55
C ASP A 410 -13.74 -14.46 -26.35
N MET A 411 -12.61 -14.85 -25.75
CA MET A 411 -11.32 -14.92 -26.45
C MET A 411 -11.30 -15.99 -27.57
N VAL A 412 -12.00 -17.11 -27.39
CA VAL A 412 -12.11 -18.17 -28.40
C VAL A 412 -13.09 -17.79 -29.52
N GLN A 413 -14.10 -16.97 -29.23
CA GLN A 413 -15.02 -16.43 -30.24
C GLN A 413 -14.43 -15.27 -31.05
N GLN A 414 -13.48 -14.51 -30.49
CA GLN A 414 -12.74 -13.48 -31.24
C GLN A 414 -11.60 -14.05 -32.11
N SER A 415 -11.20 -15.30 -31.92
CA SER A 415 -10.14 -15.96 -32.71
C SER A 415 -10.66 -16.87 -33.84
N LYS A 416 -11.98 -16.89 -34.07
CA LYS A 416 -12.64 -17.49 -35.24
C LYS A 416 -13.25 -16.37 -36.07
#